data_AF-A0A8S2YQ08-F1
#
_entry.id   AF-A0A8S2YQ08-F1
#
_cell.length_a   1.000
_cell.length_b   1.000
_cell.length_c   1.000
_cell.angle_alpha   90.00
_cell.angle_beta   90.00
_cell.angle_gamma   90.00
#
_symmetry.space_group_name_H-M   'P 1'
#
loop_
_entity.id
_entity.type
_entity.pdbx_description
1 polymer ?
#
loop_
_entity_poly.entity_id
_entity_poly.type
_entity_poly.pdbx_seq_one_letter_code
_entity_poly.pdbx_strand_id
1 'polypeptide(L)' 'ISSCKNLQDLNLSECSAVNDEAVKIITAGCHILLYLNLSQTEVTDQSFRSLARNCH' A
#
# COMPACT_ATOMS: atom_id res chain seq x y z
N ILE A 1 -7.03 8.84 0.27
CA ILE A 1 -6.54 7.79 1.19
C ILE A 1 -5.44 8.27 2.15
N SER A 2 -4.74 9.39 1.89
CA SER A 2 -3.62 9.88 2.72
C SER A 2 -3.95 10.41 4.14
N SER A 3 -5.20 10.33 4.61
CA SER A 3 -5.60 10.86 5.92
C SER A 3 -6.09 9.79 6.91
N CYS A 4 -6.02 8.52 6.55
CA CYS A 4 -6.54 7.42 7.37
C CYS A 4 -5.49 6.96 8.39
N LYS A 5 -5.24 7.80 9.42
CA LYS A 5 -4.18 7.56 10.43
C LYS A 5 -4.35 6.30 11.27
N ASN A 6 -5.56 5.75 11.33
CA ASN A 6 -5.90 4.57 12.12
C ASN A 6 -6.15 3.31 11.27
N LEU A 7 -5.89 3.37 9.96
CA LEU A 7 -6.14 2.24 9.08
C LEU A 7 -5.08 1.15 9.32
N GLN A 8 -5.54 -0.03 9.72
CA GLN A 8 -4.70 -1.19 10.01
C GLN A 8 -4.85 -2.30 8.96
N ASP A 9 -5.98 -2.39 8.28
CA ASP A 9 -6.25 -3.39 7.25
C ASP A 9 -6.76 -2.69 5.99
N LEU A 10 -6.14 -2.99 4.86
CA LEU A 10 -6.53 -2.48 3.55
C LEU A 10 -6.46 -3.60 2.52
N ASN A 11 -7.61 -3.97 1.96
CA ASN A 11 -7.69 -4.89 0.84
C ASN A 11 -7.95 -4.13 -0.47
N LEU A 12 -7.04 -4.29 -1.43
CA LEU A 12 -7.11 -3.75 -2.78
C LEU A 12 -6.92 -4.85 -3.84
N SER A 13 -7.17 -6.11 -3.49
CA SER A 13 -7.06 -7.22 -4.43
C SER A 13 -7.95 -7.03 -5.65
N GLU A 14 -7.48 -7.49 -6.81
CA GLU A 14 -8.20 -7.45 -8.09
C GLU A 14 -8.50 -6.03 -8.59
N CYS A 15 -7.84 -5.02 -8.03
CA CYS A 15 -7.99 -3.63 -8.46
C CYS A 15 -6.93 -3.27 -9.52
N SER A 16 -7.32 -3.32 -10.80
CA SER A 16 -6.44 -3.04 -11.94
C SER A 16 -5.95 -1.59 -12.01
N ALA A 17 -6.61 -0.66 -11.31
CA ALA A 17 -6.19 0.74 -11.22
C ALA A 17 -5.05 0.97 -10.20
N VAL A 18 -4.73 -0.04 -9.38
CA VAL A 18 -3.68 0.06 -8.36
C VAL A 18 -2.33 -0.29 -8.97
N ASN A 19 -1.39 0.64 -8.83
CA ASN A 19 -0.02 0.55 -9.31
C ASN A 19 0.97 1.00 -8.22
N ASP A 20 2.26 1.00 -8.55
CA ASP A 20 3.31 1.32 -7.59
C ASP A 20 3.19 2.73 -6.98
N GLU A 21 2.64 3.69 -7.73
CA GLU A 21 2.46 5.04 -7.23
C GLU A 21 1.34 5.11 -6.17
N ALA A 22 0.27 4.34 -6.36
CA ALA A 22 -0.78 4.20 -5.35
C ALA A 22 -0.23 3.63 -4.03
N VAL A 23 0.66 2.64 -4.09
CA VAL A 23 1.30 2.05 -2.89
C VAL A 23 2.16 3.08 -2.14
N LYS A 24 2.91 3.93 -2.85
CA LYS A 24 3.67 5.03 -2.20
C LYS A 24 2.75 5.99 -1.45
N ILE A 25 1.61 6.36 -2.04
CA ILE A 25 0.64 7.25 -1.40
C ILE A 25 0.02 6.60 -0.15
N ILE A 26 -0.33 5.31 -0.25
CA ILE A 26 -0.89 4.53 0.87
C ILE A 26 0.12 4.51 2.03
N THR A 27 1.36 4.12 1.76
CA THR A 27 2.41 3.94 2.76
C THR A 27 2.87 5.25 3.39
N ALA A 28 2.83 6.36 2.65
CA ALA A 28 3.12 7.69 3.19
C ALA A 28 1.99 8.25 4.10
N GLY A 29 0.76 7.73 3.98
CA GLY A 29 -0.39 8.19 4.76
C GLY A 29 -0.78 7.28 5.93
N CYS A 30 -0.59 5.96 5.76
CA CYS A 30 -1.09 4.92 6.66
C CYS A 30 0.06 4.22 7.39
N HIS A 31 0.63 4.90 8.40
CA HIS A 31 1.84 4.44 9.10
C HIS A 31 1.62 3.27 10.06
N ILE A 32 0.37 2.94 10.38
CA ILE A 32 0.03 1.82 11.28
C ILE A 32 -0.62 0.64 10.54
N LEU A 33 -0.50 0.61 9.22
CA LEU A 33 -1.08 -0.45 8.41
C LEU A 33 -0.39 -1.78 8.73
N LEU A 34 -1.18 -2.77 9.16
CA LEU A 34 -0.72 -4.11 9.52
C LEU A 34 -0.94 -5.12 8.39
N TYR A 35 -2.00 -4.94 7.61
CA TYR A 35 -2.39 -5.83 6.52
C TYR A 35 -2.67 -5.03 5.25
N LEU A 36 -2.01 -5.41 4.16
CA LEU A 36 -2.20 -4.85 2.84
C LEU A 36 -2.28 -5.99 1.82
N ASN A 37 -3.46 -6.18 1.22
CA ASN A 37 -3.63 -7.17 0.16
C ASN A 37 -3.64 -6.48 -1.22
N LEU A 38 -2.68 -6.85 -2.06
CA LEU A 38 -2.48 -6.34 -3.42
C LEU A 38 -2.54 -7.47 -4.47
N SER A 39 -3.14 -8.62 -4.13
CA SER A 39 -3.24 -9.77 -5.02
C SER A 39 -3.96 -9.38 -6.32
N GLN A 40 -3.47 -9.86 -7.47
CA GLN A 40 -4.07 -9.58 -8.79
C GLN A 40 -4.17 -8.07 -9.10
N THR A 41 -3.10 -7.32 -8.83
CA THR A 41 -2.95 -5.90 -9.20
C THR A 41 -1.75 -5.72 -10.13
N GLU A 42 -1.58 -4.51 -10.68
CA GLU A 42 -0.43 -4.14 -11.52
C GLU A 42 0.79 -3.66 -10.69
N VAL A 43 0.80 -3.96 -9.39
CA VAL A 43 1.90 -3.58 -8.48
C VAL A 43 3.11 -4.48 -8.72
N THR A 44 4.29 -3.88 -8.77
CA THR A 44 5.56 -4.56 -9.03
C THR A 44 6.45 -4.61 -7.78
N ASP A 45 7.56 -5.34 -7.88
CA ASP A 45 8.56 -5.45 -6.82
C ASP A 45 9.18 -4.12 -6.38
N GLN A 46 9.05 -3.05 -7.17
CA GLN A 46 9.49 -1.70 -6.79
C GLN A 46 8.74 -1.18 -5.56
N SER A 47 7.45 -1.54 -5.43
CA SER A 47 6.63 -1.16 -4.28
C SER A 47 7.11 -1.78 -2.98
N PHE A 48 7.52 -3.05 -3.00
CA PHE A 48 8.03 -3.74 -1.81
C PHE A 48 9.37 -3.16 -1.32
N ARG A 49 10.22 -2.71 -2.23
CA ARG A 49 11.47 -1.98 -1.87
C ARG A 49 11.18 -0.65 -1.18
N SER A 50 10.09 0.01 -1.58
CA SER A 50 9.65 1.27 -0.99
C SER A 50 9.00 1.06 0.38
N LEU A 51 8.18 0.02 0.52
CA LEU A 51 7.60 -0.43 1.79
C LEU A 51 8.68 -0.72 2.85
N ALA A 52 9.72 -1.47 2.48
CA ALA A 52 10.82 -1.82 3.37
C ALA A 52 11.60 -0.61 3.93
N ARG A 53 11.45 0.58 3.32
CA ARG A 53 12.07 1.83 3.80
C ARG A 53 11.17 2.67 4.69
N ASN A 54 9.85 2.47 4.62
CA ASN A 54 8.86 3.35 5.27
C ASN A 54 8.12 2.68 6.43
N CYS A 55 8.13 1.35 6.51
CA CYS A 55 7.60 0.60 7.64
C CYS A 55 8.77 0.20 8.57
N HIS A 56 8.79 0.78 9.79
CA HIS A 56 9.72 0.44 10.87
C HIS A 56 9.01 -0.41 11.93
#